data_AF-A0A0B6ZI98-F1
#
_entry.id   AF-A0A0B6ZI98-F1
#
_cell.length_a   1.000
_cell.length_b   1.000
_cell.length_c   1.000
_cell.angle_alpha   90.00
_cell.angle_beta   90.00
_cell.angle_gamma   90.00
#
_symmetry.space_group_name_H-M   'P 1'
#
loop_
_entity.id
_entity.type
_entity.pdbx_description
1 polymer ?
#
loop_
_entity_poly.entity_id
_entity_poly.type
_entity_poly.pdbx_seq_one_letter_code
_entity_poly.pdbx_strand_id
1 'polypeptide(L)'
;MNQYVGDPIHCWVPAQFPDHHQAYAENVCWVSQMYYVPIDEEIPYVKEDRLHRDISFYRWVVAILLLQCFLFKFPNMLWKELRGYCGLNVQKIVDMAEEVTLSPPEKKEKIVSDISKFLHKWLQTYRVYKYSVMVRVKEKMSSVLCFVLGKRQGTYLTGLYLFIKLLNLINVIAQFIML
;
A
#
# COMPACT_ATOMS: atom_id res chain seq x y z
N MET A 1 -24.51 -0.83 -1.45
CA MET A 1 -24.26 -2.01 -0.59
C MET A 1 -25.54 -2.58 0.02
N ASN A 2 -26.60 -1.78 0.24
CA ASN A 2 -27.92 -2.21 0.72
C ASN A 2 -28.72 -3.17 -0.20
N GLN A 3 -28.12 -3.68 -1.28
CA GLN A 3 -28.78 -4.65 -2.17
C GLN A 3 -28.28 -6.09 -1.99
N TYR A 4 -27.20 -6.31 -1.23
CA TYR A 4 -26.59 -7.64 -1.08
C TYR A 4 -26.36 -8.09 0.37
N VAL A 5 -26.47 -7.19 1.36
CA VAL A 5 -26.20 -7.49 2.78
C VAL A 5 -27.28 -6.85 3.64
N GLY A 6 -28.51 -7.38 3.59
CA GLY A 6 -29.63 -7.03 4.49
C GLY A 6 -29.77 -5.55 4.84
N ASP A 7 -30.39 -5.30 6.00
CA ASP A 7 -30.38 -3.98 6.63
C ASP A 7 -29.25 -3.93 7.68
N PRO A 8 -28.50 -2.81 7.76
CA PRO A 8 -27.32 -2.71 8.63
C PRO A 8 -27.64 -2.66 10.12
N ILE A 9 -28.87 -2.28 10.47
CA ILE A 9 -29.38 -2.25 11.84
C ILE A 9 -30.90 -2.42 11.86
N HIS A 10 -31.41 -3.13 12.86
CA HIS A 10 -32.83 -3.15 13.21
C HIS A 10 -33.04 -2.51 14.56
N CYS A 11 -34.05 -1.65 14.64
CA CYS A 11 -34.36 -0.91 15.86
C CYS A 11 -35.66 -1.42 16.47
N TRP A 12 -35.69 -1.51 17.81
CA TRP A 12 -36.94 -1.77 18.51
C TRP A 12 -37.81 -0.51 18.49
N VAL A 13 -38.86 -0.52 17.67
CA VAL A 13 -39.81 0.59 17.51
C VAL A 13 -41.17 0.24 18.12
N PRO A 14 -41.99 1.23 18.54
CA PRO A 14 -43.33 0.96 19.04
C PRO A 14 -44.21 0.26 18.01
N ALA A 15 -45.06 -0.67 18.45
CA ALA A 15 -45.91 -1.48 17.57
C ALA A 15 -46.93 -0.69 16.72
N GLN A 16 -47.15 0.59 17.03
CA GLN A 16 -48.04 1.48 16.29
C GLN A 16 -47.37 2.10 15.05
N PHE A 17 -46.05 1.94 14.89
CA PHE A 17 -45.31 2.55 13.79
C PHE A 17 -45.54 1.77 12.49
N PRO A 18 -45.94 2.43 11.41
CA PRO A 18 -45.99 1.81 10.08
C PRO A 18 -44.57 1.58 9.53
N ASP A 19 -44.43 0.66 8.58
CA ASP A 19 -43.13 0.22 8.02
C ASP A 19 -42.21 1.36 7.57
N HIS A 20 -42.77 2.42 6.99
CA HIS A 20 -42.00 3.59 6.55
C HIS A 20 -41.41 4.40 7.72
N HIS A 21 -42.10 4.46 8.86
CA HIS A 21 -41.57 5.06 10.08
C HIS A 21 -40.50 4.17 10.71
N GLN A 22 -40.63 2.85 10.62
CA GLN A 22 -39.57 1.93 11.06
C GLN A 22 -38.30 2.13 10.22
N ALA A 23 -38.41 2.14 8.90
CA ALA A 23 -37.27 2.38 8.01
C ALA A 23 -36.63 3.77 8.25
N TYR A 24 -37.43 4.79 8.56
CA TYR A 24 -36.91 6.10 8.95
C TYR A 24 -36.14 6.03 10.28
N ALA A 25 -36.71 5.38 11.30
CA ALA A 25 -36.07 5.21 12.60
C ALA A 25 -34.73 4.46 12.48
N GLU A 26 -34.68 3.39 11.69
CA GLU A 26 -33.46 2.62 11.42
C GLU A 26 -32.37 3.48 10.76
N ASN A 27 -32.74 4.30 9.76
CA ASN A 27 -31.81 5.24 9.13
C ASN A 27 -31.32 6.32 10.10
N VAL A 28 -32.21 6.88 10.93
CA VAL A 28 -31.83 7.88 11.94
C VAL A 28 -30.88 7.26 12.95
N CYS A 29 -31.18 6.06 13.44
CA CYS A 29 -30.29 5.32 14.33
C CYS A 29 -28.92 5.14 13.68
N TRP A 30 -28.85 4.59 12.46
CA TRP A 30 -27.58 4.34 11.74
C TRP A 30 -26.69 5.58 11.57
N VAL A 31 -27.27 6.75 11.33
CA VAL A 31 -26.51 8.00 11.13
C VAL A 31 -26.16 8.67 12.47
N SER A 32 -26.95 8.43 13.52
CA SER A 32 -26.76 9.02 14.85
C SER A 32 -25.70 8.27 15.67
N GLN A 33 -25.13 8.95 16.65
CA GLN A 33 -24.22 8.30 17.61
C GLN A 33 -25.01 7.34 18.50
N MET A 34 -24.50 6.12 18.63
CA MET A 34 -25.07 5.07 19.49
C MET A 34 -24.09 4.79 20.61
N TYR A 35 -24.61 4.49 21.79
CA TYR A 35 -23.80 4.14 22.95
C TYR A 35 -24.27 2.83 23.56
N TYR A 36 -23.35 2.09 24.15
CA TYR A 36 -23.65 0.84 24.83
C TYR A 36 -23.99 1.09 26.30
N VAL A 37 -25.07 0.47 26.80
CA VAL A 37 -25.41 0.41 28.23
C VAL A 37 -25.73 -1.05 28.59
N PRO A 38 -25.08 -1.64 29.61
CA PRO A 38 -25.46 -2.93 30.16
C PRO A 38 -26.92 -2.93 30.63
N ILE A 39 -27.61 -4.05 30.47
CA ILE A 39 -29.04 -4.17 30.78
C ILE A 39 -29.32 -3.94 32.28
N ASP A 40 -28.37 -4.28 33.14
CA ASP A 40 -28.48 -4.15 34.61
C ASP A 40 -28.18 -2.73 35.13
N GLU A 41 -27.73 -1.81 34.27
CA GLU A 41 -27.39 -0.43 34.63
C GLU A 41 -28.49 0.55 34.20
N GLU A 42 -28.73 1.59 35.00
CA GLU A 42 -29.63 2.69 34.62
C GLU A 42 -29.01 3.55 33.51
N ILE A 43 -29.87 4.09 32.64
CA ILE A 43 -29.42 4.98 31.55
C ILE A 43 -28.93 6.31 32.16
N PRO A 44 -27.64 6.67 32.00
CA PRO A 44 -27.09 7.86 32.64
C PRO A 44 -27.78 9.14 32.15
N TYR A 45 -28.11 10.06 33.06
CA TYR A 45 -28.76 11.33 32.72
C TYR A 45 -27.81 12.32 32.03
N VAL A 46 -26.54 12.33 32.43
CA VAL A 46 -25.52 13.20 31.87
C VAL A 46 -25.14 12.70 30.48
N LYS A 47 -25.16 13.60 29.50
CA LYS A 47 -24.84 13.24 28.10
C LYS A 47 -23.39 12.81 27.93
N GLU A 48 -22.46 13.40 28.68
CA GLU A 48 -21.03 13.12 28.58
C GLU A 48 -20.70 11.67 28.94
N ASP A 49 -21.34 11.12 29.97
CA ASP A 49 -21.18 9.73 30.37
C ASP A 49 -21.64 8.74 29.30
N ARG A 50 -22.59 9.14 28.44
CA ARG A 50 -23.03 8.35 27.28
C ARG A 50 -21.98 8.32 26.18
N LEU A 51 -21.24 9.42 25.97
CA LEU A 51 -20.20 9.47 24.93
C LEU A 51 -19.02 8.55 25.23
N HIS A 52 -18.75 8.25 26.50
CA HIS A 52 -17.66 7.33 26.86
C HIS A 52 -17.86 5.90 26.33
N ARG A 53 -19.10 5.52 26.02
CA ARG A 53 -19.45 4.19 25.49
C ARG A 53 -19.96 4.26 24.04
N ASP A 54 -19.54 5.28 23.28
CA ASP A 54 -19.91 5.45 21.87
C ASP A 54 -19.35 4.31 20.99
N ILE A 55 -20.20 3.76 20.12
CA ILE A 55 -19.91 2.64 19.21
C ILE A 55 -19.73 3.12 17.77
N SER A 56 -19.60 4.43 17.50
CA SER A 56 -19.56 4.99 16.14
C SER A 56 -18.41 4.51 15.22
N PHE A 57 -17.50 3.64 15.68
CA PHE A 57 -16.39 3.10 14.88
C PHE A 57 -16.84 2.25 13.68
N TYR A 58 -17.98 1.55 13.75
CA TYR A 58 -18.46 0.65 12.68
C TYR A 58 -18.62 1.37 11.32
N ARG A 59 -18.92 2.66 11.34
CA ARG A 59 -19.08 3.51 10.14
C ARG A 59 -17.77 3.66 9.38
N TRP A 60 -16.65 3.70 10.11
CA TRP A 60 -15.32 3.90 9.55
C TRP A 60 -14.62 2.61 9.18
N VAL A 61 -15.05 1.46 9.72
CA VAL A 61 -14.44 0.15 9.46
C VAL A 61 -14.30 -0.11 7.96
N VAL A 62 -15.37 0.06 7.17
CA VAL A 62 -15.31 -0.19 5.71
C VAL A 62 -14.33 0.75 5.02
N ALA A 63 -14.33 2.04 5.37
CA ALA A 63 -13.41 3.02 4.78
C ALA A 63 -11.94 2.70 5.16
N ILE A 64 -11.71 2.30 6.40
CA ILE A 64 -10.40 1.87 6.89
C ILE A 64 -9.95 0.61 6.12
N LEU A 65 -10.79 -0.42 6.01
CA LEU A 65 -10.45 -1.65 5.27
C LEU A 65 -10.08 -1.40 3.81
N LEU A 66 -10.77 -0.45 3.15
CA LEU A 66 -10.43 -0.02 1.79
C LEU A 66 -9.07 0.67 1.73
N LEU A 67 -8.79 1.56 2.70
CA LEU A 67 -7.49 2.20 2.83
C LEU A 67 -6.39 1.17 3.11
N GLN A 68 -6.63 0.17 3.95
CA GLN A 68 -5.70 -0.91 4.24
C GLN A 68 -5.36 -1.71 2.99
N CYS A 69 -6.38 -2.12 2.21
CA CYS A 69 -6.19 -2.76 0.90
C CYS A 69 -5.31 -1.92 -0.04
N PHE A 70 -5.58 -0.61 -0.09
CA PHE A 70 -4.79 0.32 -0.90
C PHE A 70 -3.34 0.39 -0.44
N LEU A 71 -3.10 0.53 0.87
CA LEU A 71 -1.75 0.60 1.44
C LEU A 71 -0.94 -0.67 1.18
N PHE A 72 -1.55 -1.86 1.17
CA PHE A 72 -0.88 -3.09 0.75
C PHE A 72 -0.50 -3.10 -0.74
N LYS A 73 -1.32 -2.48 -1.59
CA LYS A 73 -1.02 -2.39 -3.04
C LYS A 73 0.02 -1.32 -3.36
N PHE A 74 0.06 -0.26 -2.58
CA PHE A 74 0.87 0.94 -2.81
C PHE A 74 2.37 0.66 -3.07
N PRO A 75 3.11 -0.07 -2.22
CA PRO A 75 4.54 -0.37 -2.46
C PRO A 75 4.79 -1.09 -3.80
N ASN A 76 3.90 -2.00 -4.20
CA ASN A 76 4.01 -2.73 -5.47
C ASN A 76 3.74 -1.82 -6.67
N MET A 77 2.78 -0.89 -6.55
CA MET A 77 2.53 0.12 -7.57
C MET A 77 3.76 1.03 -7.73
N LEU A 78 4.31 1.50 -6.62
CA LEU A 78 5.49 2.35 -6.60
C LEU A 78 6.70 1.66 -7.25
N TRP A 79 6.89 0.36 -7.01
CA TRP A 79 7.93 -0.44 -7.67
C TRP A 79 7.73 -0.51 -9.19
N LYS A 80 6.51 -0.70 -9.68
CA LYS A 80 6.21 -0.77 -11.12
C LYS A 80 6.53 0.55 -11.82
N GLU A 81 6.08 1.67 -11.27
CA GLU A 81 6.34 2.99 -11.85
C GLU A 81 7.83 3.36 -11.77
N LEU A 82 8.44 3.23 -10.58
CA LEU A 82 9.81 3.70 -10.34
C LEU A 82 10.89 2.85 -11.03
N ARG A 83 10.63 1.56 -11.29
CA ARG A 83 11.56 0.72 -12.06
C ARG A 83 11.77 1.22 -13.50
N GLY A 84 10.73 1.77 -14.12
CA GLY A 84 10.80 2.29 -15.50
C GLY A 84 11.81 3.43 -15.65
N TYR A 85 11.99 4.23 -14.59
CA TYR A 85 12.93 5.35 -14.58
C TYR A 85 14.41 4.91 -14.50
N CYS A 86 14.69 3.63 -14.21
CA CYS A 86 16.06 3.12 -14.14
C CYS A 86 16.74 3.00 -15.52
N GLY A 87 16.00 3.19 -16.63
CA GLY A 87 16.52 3.08 -18.01
C GLY A 87 16.99 1.66 -18.39
N LEU A 88 16.93 0.71 -17.45
CA LEU A 88 17.19 -0.71 -17.63
C LEU A 88 15.88 -1.47 -17.36
N ASN A 89 15.36 -2.14 -18.38
CA ASN A 89 14.22 -3.04 -18.19
C ASN A 89 14.73 -4.39 -17.65
N VAL A 90 14.93 -4.47 -16.34
CA VAL A 90 15.38 -5.68 -15.63
C VAL A 90 14.49 -6.88 -15.97
N GLN A 91 13.17 -6.63 -16.08
CA GLN A 91 12.19 -7.67 -16.34
C GLN A 91 12.44 -8.32 -17.70
N LYS A 92 12.66 -7.52 -18.75
CA LYS A 92 13.03 -8.02 -20.08
C LYS A 92 14.31 -8.87 -20.06
N ILE A 93 15.30 -8.54 -19.24
CA ILE A 93 16.54 -9.33 -19.12
C ILE A 93 16.25 -10.69 -18.46
N VAL A 94 15.43 -10.69 -17.41
CA VAL A 94 15.00 -11.92 -16.74
C VAL A 94 14.19 -12.79 -17.70
N ASP A 95 13.25 -12.21 -18.44
CA ASP A 95 12.43 -12.94 -19.42
C ASP A 95 13.30 -13.55 -20.54
N MET A 96 14.28 -12.80 -21.07
CA MET A 96 15.24 -13.33 -22.05
C MET A 96 16.13 -14.42 -21.45
N ALA A 97 16.52 -14.32 -20.18
CA ALA A 97 17.30 -15.34 -19.49
C ALA A 97 16.49 -16.61 -19.22
N GLU A 98 15.20 -16.48 -18.96
CA GLU A 98 14.26 -17.60 -18.86
C GLU A 98 14.04 -18.26 -20.24
N GLU A 99 13.96 -17.48 -21.32
CA GLU A 99 13.88 -18.02 -22.68
C GLU A 99 15.11 -18.85 -23.06
N VAL A 100 16.31 -18.50 -22.56
CA VAL A 100 17.54 -19.27 -22.76
C VAL A 100 17.47 -20.66 -22.13
N THR A 101 16.84 -20.79 -20.94
CA THR A 101 16.78 -22.10 -20.27
C THR A 101 15.88 -23.07 -21.03
N LEU A 102 14.80 -22.57 -21.63
CA LEU A 102 13.79 -23.34 -22.37
C LEU A 102 14.15 -23.60 -23.84
N SER A 103 15.09 -22.85 -24.42
CA SER A 103 15.42 -22.93 -25.85
C SER A 103 16.38 -24.09 -26.22
N PRO A 104 16.39 -24.57 -27.48
CA PRO A 104 17.37 -25.54 -27.98
C PRO A 104 18.79 -24.94 -28.09
N PRO A 105 19.86 -25.75 -28.02
CA PRO A 105 21.25 -25.31 -27.86
C PRO A 105 21.71 -24.30 -28.93
N GLU A 106 21.28 -24.45 -30.18
CA GLU A 106 21.64 -23.53 -31.28
C GLU A 106 21.11 -22.10 -31.11
N LYS A 107 19.99 -21.92 -30.41
CA LYS A 107 19.40 -20.60 -30.14
C LYS A 107 19.96 -19.97 -28.86
N LYS A 108 20.47 -20.78 -27.92
CA LYS A 108 21.01 -20.30 -26.64
C LYS A 108 22.19 -19.36 -26.84
N GLU A 109 23.13 -19.70 -27.70
CA GLU A 109 24.32 -18.88 -27.94
C GLU A 109 23.97 -17.49 -28.47
N LYS A 110 22.97 -17.41 -29.37
CA LYS A 110 22.49 -16.13 -29.92
C LYS A 110 21.87 -15.25 -28.85
N ILE A 111 20.95 -15.80 -28.04
CA ILE A 111 20.26 -15.04 -26.98
C ILE A 111 21.25 -14.61 -25.90
N VAL A 112 22.20 -15.47 -25.50
CA VAL A 112 23.26 -15.12 -24.53
C VAL A 112 24.17 -14.01 -25.09
N SER A 113 24.55 -14.09 -26.36
CA SER A 113 25.28 -13.00 -27.03
C SER A 113 24.50 -11.69 -26.97
N ASP A 114 23.19 -11.70 -27.25
CA ASP A 114 22.36 -10.51 -27.26
C ASP A 114 22.18 -9.90 -25.87
N ILE A 115 21.99 -10.74 -24.83
CA ILE A 115 22.00 -10.31 -23.42
C ILE A 115 23.35 -9.66 -23.08
N SER A 116 24.47 -10.27 -23.47
CA SER A 116 25.80 -9.74 -23.17
C SER A 116 26.05 -8.38 -23.83
N LYS A 117 25.65 -8.19 -25.09
CA LYS A 117 25.76 -6.92 -25.82
C LYS A 117 24.89 -5.85 -25.20
N PHE A 118 23.65 -6.20 -24.83
CA PHE A 118 22.73 -5.27 -24.16
C PHE A 118 23.30 -4.81 -22.81
N LEU A 119 23.78 -5.74 -21.98
CA LEU A 119 24.37 -5.44 -20.68
C LEU A 119 25.66 -4.61 -20.83
N HIS A 120 26.51 -4.95 -21.80
CA HIS A 120 27.74 -4.22 -22.08
C HIS A 120 27.47 -2.77 -22.51
N LYS A 121 26.51 -2.56 -23.42
CA LYS A 121 26.11 -1.23 -23.88
C LYS A 121 25.52 -0.40 -22.74
N TRP A 122 24.67 -1.02 -21.91
CA TRP A 122 24.13 -0.35 -20.72
C TRP A 122 25.22 0.03 -19.71
N LEU A 123 26.14 -0.89 -19.39
CA LEU A 123 27.27 -0.64 -18.51
C LEU A 123 28.16 0.48 -19.05
N GLN A 124 28.43 0.53 -20.35
CA GLN A 124 29.20 1.61 -20.97
C GLN A 124 28.49 2.96 -20.84
N THR A 125 27.19 3.04 -21.11
CA THR A 125 26.40 4.27 -20.95
C THR A 125 26.40 4.76 -19.49
N TYR A 126 26.33 3.86 -18.52
CA TYR A 126 26.33 4.21 -17.09
C TYR A 126 27.73 4.43 -16.49
N ARG A 127 28.80 3.94 -17.12
CA ARG A 127 30.18 4.02 -16.61
C ARG A 127 30.83 5.40 -16.76
N VAL A 128 30.26 6.30 -17.57
CA VAL A 128 30.87 7.61 -17.87
C VAL A 128 30.29 8.73 -16.99
N TYR A 129 30.79 8.88 -15.74
CA TYR A 129 31.00 10.18 -15.06
C TYR A 129 31.67 10.02 -13.67
N LYS A 130 32.93 9.57 -13.62
CA LYS A 130 33.77 9.74 -12.42
C LYS A 130 34.67 10.97 -12.61
N TYR A 131 34.22 12.17 -12.25
CA TYR A 131 35.16 13.27 -11.96
C TYR A 131 34.54 14.32 -11.01
N SER A 132 34.83 14.18 -9.70
CA SER A 132 35.10 15.26 -8.74
C SER A 132 34.98 14.75 -7.29
N VAL A 133 36.02 14.99 -6.49
CA VAL A 133 36.09 14.76 -5.03
C VAL A 133 34.97 15.49 -4.28
N MET A 134 34.46 16.58 -4.84
CA MET A 134 33.46 17.46 -4.24
C MET A 134 32.06 16.81 -4.14
N VAL A 135 31.76 15.82 -4.99
CA VAL A 135 30.49 15.05 -4.93
C VAL A 135 30.53 14.02 -3.79
N ARG A 136 31.71 13.46 -3.49
CA ARG A 136 31.91 12.44 -2.44
C ARG A 136 31.65 12.99 -1.03
N VAL A 137 31.93 14.27 -0.82
CA VAL A 137 31.66 14.99 0.44
C VAL A 137 30.16 15.31 0.58
N LYS A 138 29.51 15.72 -0.51
CA LYS A 138 28.07 16.01 -0.55
C LYS A 138 27.21 14.75 -0.38
N GLU A 139 27.68 13.60 -0.88
CA GLU A 139 27.07 12.28 -0.68
C GLU A 139 27.10 11.84 0.80
N LYS A 140 28.18 12.07 1.54
CA LYS A 140 28.31 11.64 2.94
C LYS A 140 27.33 12.36 3.88
N MET A 141 27.01 13.62 3.57
CA MET A 141 26.09 14.46 4.35
C MET A 141 24.61 14.20 4.00
N SER A 142 24.33 13.73 2.77
CA SER A 142 22.99 13.28 2.34
C SER A 142 22.72 11.79 2.59
N SER A 143 23.77 11.01 2.90
CA SER A 143 23.75 9.54 3.11
C SER A 143 22.88 9.11 4.29
N VAL A 144 22.82 9.92 5.36
CA VAL A 144 22.08 9.56 6.58
C VAL A 144 20.56 9.66 6.40
N LEU A 145 20.08 10.56 5.53
CA LEU A 145 18.65 10.85 5.37
C LEU A 145 18.07 10.38 4.03
N CYS A 146 18.90 10.08 3.02
CA CYS A 146 18.43 9.85 1.66
C CYS A 146 19.28 8.80 0.90
N PHE A 147 19.53 7.64 1.50
CA PHE A 147 20.22 6.50 0.88
C PHE A 147 19.50 5.91 -0.37
N VAL A 148 18.30 6.41 -0.69
CA VAL A 148 17.36 5.82 -1.67
C VAL A 148 17.32 6.58 -3.01
N LEU A 149 17.66 7.86 -3.03
CA LEU A 149 17.37 8.76 -4.17
C LEU A 149 18.62 9.23 -4.93
N GLY A 150 19.73 8.49 -4.82
CA GLY A 150 20.95 8.73 -5.61
C GLY A 150 20.75 8.40 -7.09
N LYS A 151 20.14 9.33 -7.84
CA LYS A 151 19.71 9.19 -9.25
C LYS A 151 20.83 8.90 -10.27
N ARG A 152 22.10 8.80 -9.86
CA ARG A 152 23.25 8.90 -10.79
C ARG A 152 24.38 7.89 -10.56
N GLN A 153 24.18 6.89 -9.71
CA GLN A 153 25.07 5.72 -9.64
C GLN A 153 24.22 4.46 -9.78
N GLY A 154 24.77 3.37 -10.35
CA GLY A 154 24.07 2.09 -10.56
C GLY A 154 23.47 1.45 -9.30
N THR A 155 23.58 2.10 -8.14
CA THR A 155 22.95 1.80 -6.86
C THR A 155 21.48 2.27 -6.76
N TYR A 156 20.95 3.02 -7.73
CA TYR A 156 19.55 3.49 -7.70
C TYR A 156 18.54 2.33 -7.61
N LEU A 157 18.71 1.29 -8.44
CA LEU A 157 17.82 0.14 -8.44
C LEU A 157 17.85 -0.62 -7.10
N THR A 158 19.04 -0.82 -6.53
CA THR A 158 19.21 -1.46 -5.23
C THR A 158 18.65 -0.61 -4.09
N GLY A 159 18.86 0.71 -4.12
CA GLY A 159 18.30 1.64 -3.12
C GLY A 159 16.78 1.70 -3.19
N LEU A 160 16.22 1.75 -4.39
CA LEU A 160 14.78 1.69 -4.63
C LEU A 160 14.17 0.38 -4.12
N TYR A 161 14.81 -0.75 -4.41
CA TYR A 161 14.36 -2.06 -3.92
C TYR A 161 14.35 -2.13 -2.38
N LEU A 162 15.43 -1.70 -1.74
CA LEU A 162 15.52 -1.66 -0.26
C LEU A 162 14.47 -0.72 0.34
N PHE A 163 14.22 0.44 -0.28
CA PHE A 163 13.18 1.36 0.14
C PHE A 163 11.79 0.76 0.05
N ILE A 164 11.46 0.08 -1.04
CA ILE A 164 10.16 -0.58 -1.18
C ILE A 164 10.02 -1.71 -0.17
N LYS A 165 11.09 -2.45 0.13
CA LYS A 165 11.08 -3.46 1.19
C LYS A 165 10.87 -2.86 2.57
N LEU A 166 11.51 -1.73 2.87
CA LEU A 166 11.29 -0.96 4.09
C LEU A 166 9.83 -0.48 4.19
N LEU A 167 9.28 0.06 3.10
CA LEU A 167 7.90 0.54 3.04
C LEU A 167 6.90 -0.60 3.25
N ASN A 168 7.16 -1.78 2.69
CA ASN A 168 6.38 -2.98 2.96
C ASN A 168 6.43 -3.38 4.44
N LEU A 169 7.61 -3.35 5.07
CA LEU A 169 7.78 -3.70 6.48
C LEU A 169 7.04 -2.72 7.39
N ILE A 170 7.19 -1.41 7.15
CA ILE A 170 6.46 -0.37 7.88
C ILE A 170 4.95 -0.54 7.71
N ASN A 171 4.50 -0.83 6.49
CA ASN A 171 3.07 -1.05 6.23
C ASN A 171 2.55 -2.25 7.01
N VAL A 172 3.24 -3.39 7.02
CA VAL A 172 2.82 -4.57 7.81
C VAL A 172 2.73 -4.25 9.30
N ILE A 173 3.71 -3.52 9.86
CA ILE A 173 3.70 -3.12 11.27
C ILE A 173 2.53 -2.17 11.56
N ALA A 174 2.31 -1.16 10.72
CA ALA A 174 1.21 -0.21 10.89
C ALA A 174 -0.16 -0.89 10.82
N GLN A 175 -0.32 -1.85 9.89
CA GLN A 175 -1.54 -2.64 9.74
C GLN A 175 -1.80 -3.53 10.96
N PHE A 176 -0.74 -4.13 11.53
CA PHE A 176 -0.86 -4.93 12.74
C PHE A 176 -1.24 -4.11 13.97
N ILE A 177 -0.77 -2.86 14.07
CA ILE A 177 -1.15 -1.94 15.17
C ILE A 177 -2.58 -1.42 14.99
N MET A 178 -3.05 -1.29 13.75
CA MET A 178 -4.38 -0.78 13.43
C MET A 178 -5.48 -1.82 13.62
N LEU A 179 -5.14 -3.11 13.52
CA LEU A 179 -6.04 -4.24 13.73
C LEU A 179 -6.28 -4.48 15.22
#